data_AF-A0A965XQ67-F1
#
_entry.id   AF-A0A965XQ67-F1
#
_cell.length_a   1.000
_cell.length_b   1.000
_cell.length_c   1.000
_cell.angle_alpha   90.00
_cell.angle_beta   90.00
_cell.angle_gamma   90.00
#
_symmetry.space_group_name_H-M   'P 1'
#
loop_
_entity.id
_entity.type
_entity.pdbx_description
1 polymer ?
#
loop_
_entity_poly.entity_id
_entity_poly.type
_entity_poly.pdbx_seq_one_letter_code
_entity_poly.pdbx_strand_id
1 'polypeptide(L)'
;MKTPAGSTRNEHQPKTGHQGPGKGSDSRLDPYLCLSLADIRLKPPVVVQAGATVLEAARAMLREEAAACLVLRDSETIGILTERDILQKVVAPGKDPAGVLAEEIMGSPLITIRRNDLLFEAFSRMIRHVIRKLVVVDDDLVPVGILEERDLLSAKGENPVYLIGEIAAAKDVATLGQVFRRVGDMAVRSVAEGVGPFQVGRLISDMHDHVLTRVCDLILKELGESPSGFSLLTLGSEGRREQYLATDQDNAMILADDQDRDIRDFFGRFAGQFVQALLDLGFPPCPHQVMVSNPDWRMALDRWMDTVDTAVGRADLNDILTISMLVDMRLVTGDRDLFDRLRDYLFKKIKDNPFLLKYMAREALRFSPPLGFFNNIVVEKSGPRKGLTDIKKGGVFPITQGARTLAAEHVVLETSTEDRVLRLAEMGVFSESLASGLLEACAFFQTLRLRFQTERLRAGESPDNLIAPGRLSSLEQEKLKDCFKIVVEFQGLLSNKYKLHLLT
;
A
#
# COMPACT_ATOMS: atom_id res chain seq x y z
N MET A 1 92.61 18.12 -3.14
CA MET A 1 93.20 17.07 -2.27
C MET A 1 92.13 16.60 -1.30
N LYS A 2 91.92 15.28 -1.22
CA LYS A 2 90.97 14.56 -0.34
C LYS A 2 91.31 14.87 1.14
N THR A 3 90.38 14.87 2.11
CA THR A 3 89.78 13.75 2.89
C THR A 3 88.97 14.40 4.07
N PRO A 4 88.29 13.69 5.02
CA PRO A 4 86.99 13.00 4.93
C PRO A 4 86.00 13.37 6.08
N ALA A 5 84.89 12.62 6.13
CA ALA A 5 84.21 12.06 7.33
C ALA A 5 82.78 12.54 7.65
N GLY A 6 81.89 11.57 7.88
CA GLY A 6 80.94 11.60 8.99
C GLY A 6 79.46 11.88 8.67
N SER A 7 78.70 10.83 8.40
CA SER A 7 77.39 10.51 9.02
C SER A 7 76.63 11.63 9.75
N THR A 8 75.40 11.96 9.29
CA THR A 8 74.15 11.85 10.10
C THR A 8 72.88 11.99 9.25
N ARG A 9 72.04 10.95 9.35
CA ARG A 9 70.56 10.87 9.45
C ARG A 9 69.73 12.07 8.95
N ASN A 10 68.92 11.93 7.89
CA ASN A 10 67.60 11.29 7.76
C ASN A 10 66.41 12.22 8.11
N GLU A 11 65.93 13.00 7.15
CA GLU A 11 64.53 13.45 7.06
C GLU A 11 64.02 13.16 5.63
N HIS A 12 63.33 12.03 5.50
CA HIS A 12 62.54 11.71 4.31
C HIS A 12 61.18 12.39 4.44
N GLN A 13 60.93 13.44 3.65
CA GLN A 13 59.57 13.82 3.25
C GLN A 13 59.13 12.93 2.07
N PRO A 14 58.05 12.14 2.18
CA PRO A 14 57.37 11.62 1.02
C PRO A 14 56.11 12.44 0.71
N LYS A 15 56.19 13.11 -0.44
CA LYS A 15 55.18 13.19 -1.51
C LYS A 15 53.71 12.92 -1.12
N THR A 16 52.94 13.99 -1.27
CA THR A 16 51.48 14.10 -1.42
C THR A 16 50.79 12.85 -2.00
N GLY A 17 50.20 12.04 -1.13
CA GLY A 17 49.09 11.15 -1.46
C GLY A 17 47.78 11.89 -1.23
N HIS A 18 47.00 12.09 -2.29
CA HIS A 18 45.58 12.44 -2.17
C HIS A 18 44.84 11.28 -1.52
N GLN A 19 44.73 11.34 -0.19
CA GLN A 19 43.76 10.57 0.57
C GLN A 19 42.37 11.07 0.17
N GLY A 20 41.53 10.15 -0.32
CA GLY A 20 40.12 10.40 -0.55
C GLY A 20 39.45 10.88 0.74
N PRO A 21 38.42 11.73 0.66
CA PRO A 21 37.80 12.29 1.84
C PRO A 21 37.01 11.18 2.54
N GLY A 22 37.58 10.62 3.60
CA GLY A 22 36.81 10.17 4.74
C GLY A 22 36.05 11.37 5.29
N LYS A 23 34.78 11.49 4.92
CA LYS A 23 33.78 12.36 5.56
C LYS A 23 32.80 11.39 6.20
N GLY A 24 32.93 11.13 7.49
CA GLY A 24 32.42 12.05 8.50
C GLY A 24 30.95 11.72 8.65
N SER A 25 30.61 10.91 9.64
CA SER A 25 29.23 10.73 10.09
C SER A 25 28.73 12.09 10.56
N ASP A 26 28.19 12.87 9.63
CA ASP A 26 27.49 14.11 9.91
C ASP A 26 26.28 13.70 10.77
N SER A 27 26.38 13.92 12.09
CA SER A 27 25.34 13.60 13.07
C SER A 27 24.17 14.55 12.90
N ARG A 28 23.56 14.56 11.72
CA ARG A 28 22.30 15.24 11.49
C ARG A 28 21.25 14.46 12.28
N LEU A 29 20.53 15.17 13.14
CA LEU A 29 19.29 14.67 13.73
C LEU A 29 18.44 14.05 12.61
N ASP A 30 17.83 12.90 12.91
CA ASP A 30 16.88 12.25 12.01
C ASP A 30 15.91 13.33 11.48
N PRO A 31 15.76 13.50 10.15
CA PRO A 31 14.86 14.51 9.58
C PRO A 31 13.44 14.47 10.15
N TYR A 32 12.98 13.31 10.62
CA TYR A 32 11.72 13.16 11.33
C TYR A 32 11.69 13.94 12.66
N LEU A 33 12.76 13.89 13.45
CA LEU A 33 12.85 14.60 14.73
C LEU A 33 12.88 16.14 14.55
N CYS A 34 13.19 16.61 13.35
CA CYS A 34 13.20 18.02 12.98
C CYS A 34 11.83 18.55 12.48
N LEU A 35 10.78 17.73 12.46
CA LEU A 35 9.44 18.18 12.06
C LEU A 35 8.81 19.06 13.15
N SER A 36 7.98 20.00 12.72
CA SER A 36 7.25 20.90 13.62
C SER A 36 6.01 20.21 14.17
N LEU A 37 5.67 20.46 15.44
CA LEU A 37 4.39 20.07 16.01
C LEU A 37 3.19 20.78 15.34
N ALA A 38 3.46 21.87 14.60
CA ALA A 38 2.44 22.60 13.86
C ALA A 38 1.78 21.73 12.77
N ASP A 39 2.49 20.71 12.27
CA ASP A 39 2.03 19.81 11.21
C ASP A 39 1.17 18.65 11.74
N ILE A 40 1.11 18.45 13.07
CA ILE A 40 0.27 17.42 13.70
C ILE A 40 -1.11 17.99 13.96
N ARG A 41 -2.17 17.37 13.43
CA ARG A 41 -3.54 17.76 13.78
C ARG A 41 -3.83 17.39 15.23
N LEU A 42 -4.18 18.38 16.05
CA LEU A 42 -4.63 18.17 17.43
C LEU A 42 -6.15 18.36 17.52
N LYS A 43 -6.81 17.54 18.33
CA LYS A 43 -8.18 17.80 18.75
C LYS A 43 -8.15 18.83 19.91
N PRO A 44 -9.17 19.70 20.02
CA PRO A 44 -9.37 20.51 21.21
C PRO A 44 -9.39 19.62 22.46
N PRO A 45 -8.77 20.05 23.57
CA PRO A 45 -8.73 19.23 24.76
C PRO A 45 -10.13 19.10 25.37
N VAL A 46 -10.47 17.91 25.86
CA VAL A 46 -11.61 17.76 26.77
C VAL A 46 -11.27 18.46 28.07
N VAL A 47 -12.22 19.20 28.62
CA VAL A 47 -11.98 19.99 29.83
C VAL A 47 -13.04 19.70 30.88
N VAL A 48 -12.61 19.57 32.13
CA VAL A 48 -13.47 19.39 33.30
C VAL A 48 -13.06 20.33 34.42
N GLN A 49 -14.00 20.63 35.32
CA GLN A 49 -13.74 21.44 36.51
C GLN A 49 -13.00 20.62 37.58
N ALA A 50 -12.22 21.28 38.44
CA ALA A 50 -11.45 20.66 39.52
C ALA A 50 -12.32 19.81 40.46
N GLY A 51 -13.51 20.32 40.78
CA GLY A 51 -14.52 19.64 41.59
C GLY A 51 -15.41 18.67 40.82
N ALA A 52 -15.15 18.39 39.54
CA ALA A 52 -15.85 17.32 38.83
C ALA A 52 -15.40 15.96 39.38
N THR A 53 -16.32 15.01 39.46
CA THR A 53 -16.01 13.63 39.86
C THR A 53 -15.24 12.90 38.76
N VAL A 54 -14.49 11.88 39.14
CA VAL A 54 -13.80 11.00 38.18
C VAL A 54 -14.78 10.33 37.22
N LEU A 55 -15.99 10.01 37.68
CA LEU A 55 -17.07 9.49 36.83
C LEU A 55 -17.50 10.49 35.75
N GLU A 56 -17.66 11.77 36.11
CA GLU A 56 -18.01 12.83 35.15
C GLU A 56 -16.89 13.05 34.13
N ALA A 57 -15.64 13.03 34.59
CA ALA A 57 -14.48 13.13 33.71
C ALA A 57 -14.38 11.95 32.74
N ALA A 58 -14.57 10.73 33.22
CA ALA A 58 -14.61 9.52 32.37
C ALA A 58 -15.72 9.59 31.32
N ARG A 59 -16.92 10.07 31.70
CA ARG A 59 -18.03 10.26 30.76
C ARG A 59 -17.74 11.36 29.72
N ALA A 60 -17.10 12.45 30.12
CA ALA A 60 -16.70 13.50 29.18
C ALA A 60 -15.66 12.99 28.18
N MET A 61 -14.64 12.28 28.68
CA MET A 61 -13.64 11.58 27.85
C MET A 61 -14.29 10.62 26.85
N LEU A 62 -15.25 9.80 27.29
CA LEU A 62 -15.95 8.86 26.41
C LEU A 62 -16.78 9.55 25.33
N ARG A 63 -17.53 10.61 25.69
CA ARG A 63 -18.38 11.36 24.73
C ARG A 63 -17.57 12.01 23.61
N GLU A 64 -16.40 12.53 23.94
CA GLU A 64 -15.52 13.26 23.01
C GLU A 64 -14.43 12.36 22.39
N GLU A 65 -14.49 11.04 22.64
CA GLU A 65 -13.50 10.05 22.20
C GLU A 65 -12.05 10.44 22.55
N ALA A 66 -11.84 10.90 23.78
CA ALA A 66 -10.54 11.36 24.29
C ALA A 66 -9.98 10.46 25.39
N ALA A 67 -8.66 10.26 25.41
CA ALA A 67 -7.97 9.43 26.40
C ALA A 67 -7.39 10.23 27.59
N ALA A 68 -7.70 11.53 27.64
CA ALA A 68 -7.34 12.45 28.72
C ALA A 68 -8.22 13.71 28.69
N CYS A 69 -8.33 14.38 29.83
CA CYS A 69 -8.94 15.70 29.94
C CYS A 69 -8.07 16.65 30.77
N LEU A 70 -8.17 17.94 30.50
CA LEU A 70 -7.57 19.00 31.29
C LEU A 70 -8.48 19.34 32.48
N VAL A 71 -7.86 19.61 33.62
CA VAL A 71 -8.56 20.00 34.85
C VAL A 71 -8.40 21.50 35.06
N LEU A 72 -9.52 22.22 35.04
CA LEU A 72 -9.58 23.66 35.28
C LEU A 72 -9.95 23.96 36.73
N ARG A 73 -9.31 24.98 37.29
CA ARG A 73 -9.84 25.69 38.46
C ARG A 73 -10.01 27.15 38.07
N ASP A 74 -11.23 27.64 38.24
CA ASP A 74 -11.66 28.95 37.74
C ASP A 74 -11.46 29.03 36.22
N SER A 75 -10.37 29.65 35.76
CA SER A 75 -9.98 29.77 34.35
C SER A 75 -8.55 29.26 34.08
N GLU A 76 -7.89 28.70 35.09
CA GLU A 76 -6.52 28.21 34.98
C GLU A 76 -6.51 26.68 34.86
N THR A 77 -5.71 26.17 33.93
CA THR A 77 -5.49 24.72 33.83
C THR A 77 -4.46 24.31 34.88
N ILE A 78 -4.90 23.49 35.84
CA ILE A 78 -4.08 23.11 37.01
C ILE A 78 -3.51 21.68 36.92
N GLY A 79 -4.01 20.88 35.99
CA GLY A 79 -3.52 19.53 35.76
C GLY A 79 -4.15 18.83 34.57
N ILE A 80 -3.71 17.60 34.35
CA ILE A 80 -4.22 16.68 33.32
C ILE A 80 -4.66 15.39 33.99
N LEU A 81 -5.81 14.86 33.60
CA LEU A 81 -6.32 13.57 34.06
C LEU A 81 -6.35 12.59 32.89
N THR A 82 -5.75 11.41 33.04
CA THR A 82 -5.70 10.38 31.99
C THR A 82 -6.46 9.12 32.38
N GLU A 83 -6.81 8.28 31.40
CA GLU A 83 -7.37 6.94 31.64
C GLU A 83 -6.49 6.10 32.60
N ARG A 84 -5.16 6.23 32.49
CA ARG A 84 -4.20 5.54 33.36
C ARG A 84 -4.30 6.00 34.81
N ASP A 85 -4.51 7.29 35.05
CA ASP A 85 -4.70 7.82 36.40
C ASP A 85 -5.97 7.25 37.02
N ILE A 86 -7.08 7.20 36.26
CA ILE A 86 -8.35 6.60 36.71
C ILE A 86 -8.13 5.12 37.07
N LEU A 87 -7.49 4.37 36.18
CA LEU A 87 -7.21 2.95 36.41
C LEU A 87 -6.34 2.73 37.64
N GLN A 88 -5.24 3.48 37.78
CA GLN A 88 -4.26 3.26 38.85
C GLN A 88 -4.67 3.83 40.21
N LYS A 89 -5.38 4.97 40.24
CA LYS A 89 -5.66 5.72 41.48
C LYS A 89 -7.08 5.53 42.01
N VAL A 90 -8.01 5.02 41.17
CA VAL A 90 -9.42 4.83 41.53
C VAL A 90 -9.85 3.37 41.36
N VAL A 91 -9.74 2.83 40.15
CA VAL A 91 -10.27 1.48 39.84
C VAL A 91 -9.47 0.39 40.55
N ALA A 92 -8.15 0.34 40.36
CA ALA A 92 -7.31 -0.69 40.96
C ALA A 92 -7.33 -0.67 42.52
N PRO A 93 -7.39 0.51 43.18
CA PRO A 93 -7.59 0.58 44.63
C PRO A 93 -9.03 0.30 45.10
N GLY A 94 -10.01 0.13 44.19
CA GLY A 94 -11.41 -0.12 44.54
C GLY A 94 -12.18 1.08 45.09
N LYS A 95 -11.78 2.30 44.73
CA LYS A 95 -12.51 3.53 45.12
C LYS A 95 -13.73 3.74 44.24
N ASP A 96 -14.76 4.38 44.78
CA ASP A 96 -15.93 4.81 44.01
C ASP A 96 -15.60 6.03 43.13
N PRO A 97 -15.66 5.93 41.78
CA PRO A 97 -15.41 7.05 40.88
C PRO A 97 -16.37 8.23 41.04
N ALA A 98 -17.55 8.02 41.63
CA ALA A 98 -18.49 9.10 41.91
C ALA A 98 -18.12 9.92 43.16
N GLY A 99 -17.24 9.40 44.03
CA GLY A 99 -16.83 10.04 45.27
C GLY A 99 -15.42 10.65 45.25
N VAL A 100 -14.66 10.48 44.15
CA VAL A 100 -13.31 11.03 43.99
C VAL A 100 -13.36 12.20 43.00
N LEU A 101 -12.74 13.32 43.34
CA LEU A 101 -12.65 14.50 42.48
C LEU A 101 -11.48 14.40 41.49
N ALA A 102 -11.61 15.04 40.34
CA ALA A 102 -10.59 15.08 39.31
C ALA A 102 -9.27 15.68 39.82
N GLU A 103 -9.35 16.76 40.62
CA GLU A 103 -8.18 17.42 41.19
C GLU A 103 -7.36 16.56 42.17
N GLU A 104 -7.99 15.56 42.82
CA GLU A 104 -7.32 14.68 43.78
C GLU A 104 -6.37 13.69 43.09
N ILE A 105 -6.63 13.37 41.82
CA ILE A 105 -5.92 12.31 41.09
C ILE A 105 -5.23 12.78 39.81
N MET A 106 -5.42 14.03 39.40
CA MET A 106 -4.75 14.59 38.21
C MET A 106 -3.22 14.59 38.34
N GLY A 107 -2.53 14.56 37.20
CA GLY A 107 -1.11 14.86 37.10
C GLY A 107 -0.88 16.37 37.17
N SER A 108 0.04 16.79 38.04
CA SER A 108 0.47 18.18 38.21
C SER A 108 1.94 18.20 38.68
N PRO A 109 2.78 19.20 38.28
CA PRO A 109 2.46 20.31 37.39
C PRO A 109 2.27 19.87 35.94
N LEU A 110 1.59 20.71 35.14
CA LEU A 110 1.41 20.46 33.72
C LEU A 110 2.76 20.49 32.99
N ILE A 111 3.05 19.40 32.27
CA ILE A 111 4.15 19.38 31.32
C ILE A 111 3.60 19.80 29.96
N THR A 112 3.96 21.02 29.56
CA THR A 112 3.47 21.62 28.32
C THR A 112 4.51 21.52 27.20
N ILE A 113 4.11 21.84 25.97
CA ILE A 113 4.98 22.05 24.81
C ILE A 113 4.35 23.09 23.86
N ARG A 114 5.14 23.91 23.16
CA ARG A 114 4.56 24.90 22.23
C ARG A 114 4.18 24.26 20.92
N ARG A 115 3.15 24.81 20.27
CA ARG A 115 2.67 24.37 18.94
C ARG A 115 3.76 24.38 17.86
N ASN A 116 4.74 25.28 17.96
CA ASN A 116 5.82 25.43 16.99
C ASN A 116 7.14 24.74 17.41
N ASP A 117 7.14 24.02 18.54
CA ASP A 117 8.30 23.23 18.95
C ASP A 117 8.49 22.02 18.00
N LEU A 118 9.69 21.46 17.96
CA LEU A 118 10.02 20.29 17.13
C LEU A 118 9.59 18.98 17.79
N LEU A 119 9.41 17.90 17.01
CA LEU A 119 9.16 16.56 17.56
C LEU A 119 10.26 16.12 18.52
N PHE A 120 11.51 16.46 18.23
CA PHE A 120 12.63 16.20 19.13
C PHE A 120 12.35 16.71 20.55
N GLU A 121 11.83 17.93 20.68
CA GLU A 121 11.50 18.52 21.99
C GLU A 121 10.35 17.76 22.66
N ALA A 122 9.36 17.31 21.88
CA ALA A 122 8.27 16.49 22.39
C ALA A 122 8.77 15.15 22.95
N PHE A 123 9.56 14.41 22.17
CA PHE A 123 10.17 13.15 22.62
C PHE A 123 11.07 13.37 23.83
N SER A 124 11.90 14.41 23.82
CA SER A 124 12.80 14.76 24.94
C SER A 124 12.02 15.02 26.23
N ARG A 125 10.91 15.78 26.17
CA ARG A 125 10.03 16.01 27.34
C ARG A 125 9.33 14.73 27.78
N MET A 126 8.77 13.95 26.86
CA MET A 126 8.13 12.67 27.18
C MET A 126 9.08 11.70 27.89
N ILE A 127 10.31 11.56 27.40
CA ILE A 127 11.35 10.71 28.00
C ILE A 127 11.76 11.24 29.37
N ARG A 128 12.07 12.54 29.47
CA ARG A 128 12.52 13.18 30.73
C ARG A 128 11.51 13.04 31.85
N HIS A 129 10.22 13.18 31.52
CA HIS A 129 9.13 13.14 32.50
C HIS A 129 8.47 11.76 32.62
N VAL A 130 8.88 10.77 31.80
CA VAL A 130 8.31 9.41 31.75
C VAL A 130 6.78 9.45 31.53
N ILE A 131 6.36 10.29 30.58
CA ILE A 131 4.96 10.50 30.20
C ILE A 131 4.76 10.25 28.71
N ARG A 132 3.52 9.95 28.31
CA ARG A 132 3.14 9.70 26.90
C ARG A 132 2.21 10.75 26.32
N LYS A 133 1.90 11.79 27.11
CA LYS A 133 0.99 12.87 26.75
C LYS A 133 1.60 14.20 27.16
N LEU A 134 1.55 15.20 26.29
CA LEU A 134 1.99 16.56 26.54
C LEU A 134 0.82 17.51 26.27
N VAL A 135 0.68 18.54 27.09
CA VAL A 135 -0.32 19.59 26.82
C VAL A 135 0.29 20.59 25.85
N VAL A 136 -0.32 20.75 24.69
CA VAL A 136 0.15 21.70 23.68
C VAL A 136 -0.46 23.06 23.97
N VAL A 137 0.39 24.08 24.04
CA VAL A 137 0.00 25.46 24.27
C VAL A 137 0.34 26.34 23.06
N ASP A 138 -0.43 27.41 22.89
CA ASP A 138 -0.12 28.48 21.94
C ASP A 138 0.94 29.45 22.50
N ASP A 139 1.16 30.56 21.77
CA ASP A 139 2.14 31.59 22.15
C ASP A 139 1.75 32.33 23.44
N ASP A 140 0.46 32.39 23.78
CA ASP A 140 -0.10 32.98 24.99
C ASP A 140 -0.15 31.98 26.17
N LEU A 141 0.43 30.78 25.99
CA LEU A 141 0.44 29.67 26.95
C LEU A 141 -0.95 29.06 27.23
N VAL A 142 -1.93 29.30 26.36
CA VAL A 142 -3.27 28.71 26.47
C VAL A 142 -3.23 27.28 25.92
N PRO A 143 -3.76 26.27 26.64
CA PRO A 143 -3.86 24.91 26.11
C PRO A 143 -4.76 24.84 24.87
N VAL A 144 -4.18 24.40 23.75
CA VAL A 144 -4.87 24.22 22.47
C VAL A 144 -5.11 22.75 22.11
N GLY A 145 -4.51 21.82 22.85
CA GLY A 145 -4.67 20.38 22.62
C GLY A 145 -3.83 19.51 23.55
N ILE A 146 -3.98 18.20 23.41
CA ILE A 146 -3.13 17.20 24.06
C ILE A 146 -2.45 16.41 22.95
N LEU A 147 -1.12 16.38 22.97
CA LEU A 147 -0.28 15.59 22.08
C LEU A 147 0.04 14.26 22.72
N GLU A 148 -0.33 13.17 22.07
CA GLU A 148 -0.01 11.81 22.49
C GLU A 148 1.20 11.25 21.74
N GLU A 149 1.88 10.26 22.33
CA GLU A 149 3.01 9.55 21.71
C GLU A 149 2.64 9.00 20.31
N ARG A 150 1.41 8.53 20.12
CA ARG A 150 0.90 8.05 18.83
C ARG A 150 0.74 9.16 17.78
N ASP A 151 0.50 10.39 18.20
CA ASP A 151 0.36 11.52 17.28
C ASP A 151 1.72 11.93 16.71
N LEU A 152 2.80 11.73 17.49
CA LEU A 152 4.17 11.93 17.01
C LEU A 152 4.45 11.04 15.79
N LEU A 153 4.04 9.76 15.84
CA LEU A 153 4.18 8.82 14.73
C LEU A 153 3.45 9.28 13.45
N SER A 154 2.49 10.18 13.58
CA SER A 154 1.70 10.74 12.47
C SER A 154 2.21 12.08 11.95
N ALA A 155 3.28 12.65 12.53
CA ALA A 155 3.75 14.01 12.23
C ALA A 155 4.21 14.26 10.79
N LYS A 156 4.48 13.21 10.01
CA LYS A 156 4.68 13.32 8.55
C LYS A 156 3.37 13.41 7.77
N GLY A 157 2.21 13.39 8.41
CA GLY A 157 0.89 13.34 7.76
C GLY A 157 0.65 12.07 6.94
N GLU A 158 1.50 11.07 7.07
CA GLU A 158 1.58 9.95 6.13
C GLU A 158 1.87 8.62 6.84
N ASN A 159 1.50 8.53 8.12
CA ASN A 159 1.47 7.26 8.82
C ASN A 159 0.29 6.43 8.30
N PRO A 160 0.51 5.19 7.83
CA PRO A 160 -0.56 4.36 7.28
C PRO A 160 -1.74 4.17 8.23
N VAL A 161 -1.47 4.00 9.53
CA VAL A 161 -2.51 3.77 10.55
C VAL A 161 -3.42 4.98 10.71
N TYR A 162 -2.84 6.19 10.66
CA TYR A 162 -3.61 7.44 10.76
C TYR A 162 -4.43 7.69 9.48
N LEU A 163 -3.83 7.45 8.31
CA LEU A 163 -4.52 7.58 7.02
C LEU A 163 -5.73 6.62 6.92
N ILE A 164 -5.63 5.39 7.43
CA ILE A 164 -6.79 4.46 7.49
C ILE A 164 -7.92 5.04 8.35
N GLY A 165 -7.61 5.62 9.50
CA GLY A 165 -8.60 6.30 10.35
C GLY A 165 -9.29 7.46 9.65
N GLU A 166 -8.53 8.28 8.90
CA GLU A 166 -9.09 9.38 8.11
C GLU A 166 -9.95 8.90 6.93
N ILE A 167 -9.56 7.81 6.26
CA ILE A 167 -10.39 7.17 5.22
C ILE A 167 -11.74 6.75 5.82
N ALA A 168 -11.72 6.03 6.95
CA ALA A 168 -12.94 5.56 7.60
C ALA A 168 -13.86 6.72 8.07
N ALA A 169 -13.26 7.81 8.55
CA ALA A 169 -14.00 8.98 9.03
C ALA A 169 -14.46 9.94 7.91
N ALA A 170 -13.97 9.79 6.68
CA ALA A 170 -14.30 10.69 5.57
C ALA A 170 -15.80 10.72 5.30
N LYS A 171 -16.38 11.92 5.13
CA LYS A 171 -17.84 12.09 4.98
C LYS A 171 -18.30 12.26 3.54
N ASP A 172 -17.36 12.43 2.62
CA ASP A 172 -17.59 12.67 1.21
C ASP A 172 -16.36 12.24 0.37
N VAL A 173 -16.57 12.09 -0.94
CA VAL A 173 -15.54 11.68 -1.91
C VAL A 173 -14.42 12.73 -2.01
N ALA A 174 -14.74 14.01 -1.85
CA ALA A 174 -13.73 15.08 -1.92
C ALA A 174 -12.69 14.97 -0.79
N THR A 175 -13.14 14.67 0.43
CA THR A 175 -12.28 14.40 1.59
C THR A 175 -11.45 13.14 1.36
N LEU A 176 -12.06 12.07 0.84
CA LEU A 176 -11.31 10.86 0.47
C LEU A 176 -10.21 11.16 -0.55
N GLY A 177 -10.46 12.03 -1.54
CA GLY A 177 -9.46 12.43 -2.52
C GLY A 177 -8.24 13.13 -1.92
N GLN A 178 -8.43 13.88 -0.83
CA GLN A 178 -7.31 14.48 -0.08
C GLN A 178 -6.46 13.43 0.61
N VAL A 179 -7.09 12.42 1.22
CA VAL A 179 -6.39 11.33 1.90
C VAL A 179 -5.70 10.42 0.89
N PHE A 180 -6.35 10.13 -0.24
CA PHE A 180 -5.82 9.31 -1.33
C PHE A 180 -4.52 9.88 -1.92
N ARG A 181 -4.43 11.20 -2.11
CA ARG A 181 -3.17 11.83 -2.55
C ARG A 181 -2.02 11.58 -1.58
N ARG A 182 -2.28 11.66 -0.27
CA ARG A 182 -1.30 11.39 0.78
C ARG A 182 -0.87 9.92 0.83
N VAL A 183 -1.73 8.97 0.44
CA VAL A 183 -1.34 7.57 0.23
C VAL A 183 -0.32 7.44 -0.91
N GLY A 184 -0.52 8.18 -2.01
CA GLY A 184 0.43 8.26 -3.11
C GLY A 184 1.80 8.84 -2.69
N ASP A 185 1.79 9.92 -1.90
CA ASP A 185 3.01 10.54 -1.38
C ASP A 185 3.78 9.58 -0.46
N MET A 186 3.06 8.86 0.41
CA MET A 186 3.60 7.84 1.29
C MET A 186 4.26 6.70 0.50
N ALA A 187 3.63 6.26 -0.59
CA ALA A 187 4.18 5.26 -1.50
C ALA A 187 5.51 5.73 -2.13
N VAL A 188 5.51 6.94 -2.69
CA VAL A 188 6.70 7.57 -3.28
C VAL A 188 7.85 7.65 -2.27
N ARG A 189 7.57 8.04 -1.02
CA ARG A 189 8.59 8.11 0.03
C ARG A 189 9.08 6.73 0.44
N SER A 190 8.21 5.76 0.62
CA SER A 190 8.58 4.40 1.02
C SER A 190 9.58 3.78 0.02
N VAL A 191 9.36 4.01 -1.27
CA VAL A 191 10.31 3.62 -2.32
C VAL A 191 11.64 4.36 -2.20
N ALA A 192 11.60 5.67 -1.96
CA ALA A 192 12.82 6.48 -1.79
C ALA A 192 13.64 6.07 -0.55
N GLU A 193 12.98 5.56 0.50
CA GLU A 193 13.60 5.04 1.72
C GLU A 193 14.09 3.58 1.57
N GLY A 194 13.89 2.96 0.39
CA GLY A 194 14.39 1.62 0.08
C GLY A 194 13.52 0.48 0.60
N VAL A 195 12.26 0.75 0.98
CA VAL A 195 11.30 -0.30 1.31
C VAL A 195 11.06 -1.17 0.08
N GLY A 196 11.02 -2.48 0.27
CA GLY A 196 10.83 -3.44 -0.82
C GLY A 196 9.50 -3.22 -1.55
N PRO A 197 9.46 -3.47 -2.87
CA PRO A 197 8.31 -3.14 -3.71
C PRO A 197 7.08 -4.00 -3.38
N PHE A 198 7.24 -5.22 -2.86
CA PHE A 198 6.12 -6.05 -2.45
C PHE A 198 5.43 -5.49 -1.19
N GLN A 199 6.22 -5.03 -0.22
CA GLN A 199 5.70 -4.40 0.99
C GLN A 199 4.97 -3.09 0.67
N VAL A 200 5.56 -2.26 -0.21
CA VAL A 200 4.93 -1.02 -0.68
C VAL A 200 3.63 -1.32 -1.43
N GLY A 201 3.63 -2.27 -2.37
CA GLY A 201 2.43 -2.63 -3.13
C GLY A 201 1.30 -3.17 -2.26
N ARG A 202 1.61 -4.03 -1.28
CA ARG A 202 0.65 -4.56 -0.32
C ARG A 202 0.02 -3.45 0.52
N LEU A 203 0.86 -2.56 1.07
CA LEU A 203 0.42 -1.43 1.87
C LEU A 203 -0.53 -0.51 1.09
N ILE A 204 -0.16 -0.13 -0.14
CA ILE A 204 -1.00 0.70 -1.00
C ILE A 204 -2.34 0.01 -1.28
N SER A 205 -2.29 -1.29 -1.62
CA SER A 205 -3.50 -2.05 -1.95
C SER A 205 -4.45 -2.17 -0.76
N ASP A 206 -3.93 -2.40 0.46
CA ASP A 206 -4.74 -2.42 1.68
C ASP A 206 -5.40 -1.05 1.94
N MET A 207 -4.69 0.05 1.67
CA MET A 207 -5.26 1.40 1.78
C MET A 207 -6.30 1.69 0.71
N HIS A 208 -6.08 1.23 -0.52
CA HIS A 208 -7.06 1.34 -1.60
C HIS A 208 -8.33 0.57 -1.25
N ASP A 209 -8.24 -0.63 -0.67
CA ASP A 209 -9.42 -1.39 -0.22
C ASP A 209 -10.26 -0.61 0.79
N HIS A 210 -9.62 0.09 1.74
CA HIS A 210 -10.32 0.96 2.67
C HIS A 210 -11.00 2.14 1.97
N VAL A 211 -10.34 2.73 0.96
CA VAL A 211 -10.95 3.79 0.14
C VAL A 211 -12.16 3.26 -0.63
N LEU A 212 -12.03 2.12 -1.32
CA LEU A 212 -13.13 1.50 -2.07
C LEU A 212 -14.30 1.12 -1.17
N THR A 213 -14.02 0.55 0.00
CA THR A 213 -15.03 0.23 1.02
C THR A 213 -15.75 1.51 1.46
N ARG A 214 -15.02 2.58 1.74
CA ARG A 214 -15.64 3.84 2.16
C ARG A 214 -16.47 4.48 1.04
N VAL A 215 -16.01 4.43 -0.21
CA VAL A 215 -16.79 4.89 -1.36
C VAL A 215 -18.10 4.11 -1.45
N CYS A 216 -18.05 2.78 -1.28
CA CYS A 216 -19.24 1.94 -1.24
C CYS A 216 -20.21 2.38 -0.13
N ASP A 217 -19.73 2.59 1.09
CA ASP A 217 -20.56 3.05 2.22
C ASP A 217 -21.23 4.40 1.96
N LEU A 218 -20.48 5.36 1.40
CA LEU A 218 -20.99 6.70 1.10
C LEU A 218 -22.11 6.65 0.06
N ILE A 219 -21.95 5.82 -0.98
CA ILE A 219 -22.94 5.63 -2.03
C ILE A 219 -24.19 4.93 -1.49
N LEU A 220 -24.02 3.86 -0.70
CA LEU A 220 -25.17 3.17 -0.09
C LEU A 220 -25.93 4.08 0.87
N LYS A 221 -25.23 4.96 1.60
CA LYS A 221 -25.89 5.96 2.45
C LYS A 221 -26.77 6.93 1.64
N GLU A 222 -26.39 7.25 0.41
CA GLU A 222 -27.17 8.10 -0.49
C GLU A 222 -28.32 7.33 -1.16
N LEU A 223 -28.06 6.12 -1.66
CA LEU A 223 -29.03 5.33 -2.41
C LEU A 223 -30.07 4.60 -1.54
N GLY A 224 -29.75 4.36 -0.27
CA GLY A 224 -30.55 3.58 0.66
C GLY A 224 -30.06 2.14 0.85
N GLU A 225 -30.83 1.36 1.60
CA GLU A 225 -30.51 -0.04 1.89
C GLU A 225 -30.41 -0.86 0.59
N SER A 226 -29.41 -1.74 0.53
CA SER A 226 -29.19 -2.57 -0.64
C SER A 226 -30.33 -3.60 -0.78
N PRO A 227 -30.99 -3.69 -1.95
CA PRO A 227 -32.14 -4.58 -2.13
C PRO A 227 -31.76 -6.06 -2.29
N SER A 228 -30.47 -6.37 -2.39
CA SER A 228 -29.93 -7.74 -2.47
C SER A 228 -28.54 -7.79 -1.83
N GLY A 229 -28.17 -8.95 -1.28
CA GLY A 229 -26.77 -9.21 -0.91
C GLY A 229 -25.84 -9.03 -2.13
N PHE A 230 -24.62 -8.57 -1.90
CA PHE A 230 -23.62 -8.39 -2.94
C PHE A 230 -22.20 -8.52 -2.40
N SER A 231 -21.25 -8.80 -3.30
CA SER A 231 -19.81 -8.74 -3.05
C SER A 231 -19.18 -7.77 -4.04
N LEU A 232 -18.42 -6.80 -3.55
CA LEU A 232 -17.58 -5.94 -4.38
C LEU A 232 -16.16 -6.49 -4.43
N LEU A 233 -15.65 -6.68 -5.64
CA LEU A 233 -14.37 -7.33 -5.90
C LEU A 233 -13.40 -6.38 -6.60
N THR A 234 -12.13 -6.58 -6.34
CA THR A 234 -11.02 -6.07 -7.15
C THR A 234 -10.37 -7.21 -7.93
N LEU A 235 -9.89 -6.90 -9.12
CA LEU A 235 -9.32 -7.85 -10.07
C LEU A 235 -7.93 -7.38 -10.52
N GLY A 236 -7.28 -8.16 -11.38
CA GLY A 236 -6.03 -7.74 -12.01
C GLY A 236 -4.95 -7.36 -10.99
N SER A 237 -4.19 -6.29 -11.24
CA SER A 237 -3.12 -5.87 -10.32
C SER A 237 -3.62 -5.49 -8.92
N GLU A 238 -4.86 -5.03 -8.78
CA GLU A 238 -5.46 -4.70 -7.49
C GLU A 238 -5.80 -5.95 -6.68
N GLY A 239 -6.40 -6.92 -7.36
CA GLY A 239 -6.70 -8.23 -6.80
C GLY A 239 -5.44 -8.95 -6.33
N ARG A 240 -4.34 -8.83 -7.09
CA ARG A 240 -3.01 -9.36 -6.73
C ARG A 240 -2.24 -8.56 -5.68
N ARG A 241 -2.75 -7.41 -5.23
CA ARG A 241 -2.05 -6.50 -4.30
C ARG A 241 -0.71 -5.98 -4.84
N GLU A 242 -0.65 -5.74 -6.15
CA GLU A 242 0.52 -5.30 -6.91
C GLU A 242 0.26 -3.93 -7.57
N GLN A 243 -0.61 -3.12 -6.95
CA GLN A 243 -0.82 -1.74 -7.36
C GLN A 243 0.29 -0.84 -6.84
N TYR A 244 0.62 0.15 -7.67
CA TYR A 244 1.66 1.13 -7.42
C TYR A 244 1.11 2.53 -7.74
N LEU A 245 1.88 3.38 -8.42
CA LEU A 245 1.53 4.78 -8.62
C LEU A 245 0.64 5.04 -9.86
N ALA A 246 0.47 4.04 -10.71
CA ALA A 246 -0.41 4.09 -11.88
C ALA A 246 -1.34 2.88 -11.85
N THR A 247 -2.62 3.10 -11.58
CA THR A 247 -3.58 2.00 -11.61
C THR A 247 -4.93 2.40 -12.16
N ASP A 248 -5.41 1.59 -13.08
CA ASP A 248 -6.78 1.59 -13.57
C ASP A 248 -7.73 0.89 -12.59
N GLN A 249 -9.02 1.12 -12.81
CA GLN A 249 -10.11 0.49 -12.05
C GLN A 249 -10.46 -0.88 -12.63
N ASP A 250 -9.97 -1.95 -12.02
CA ASP A 250 -10.35 -3.32 -12.35
C ASP A 250 -11.26 -3.88 -11.24
N ASN A 251 -12.58 -3.77 -11.41
CA ASN A 251 -13.55 -4.16 -10.38
C ASN A 251 -14.75 -4.93 -10.93
N ALA A 252 -15.37 -5.72 -10.05
CA ALA A 252 -16.53 -6.55 -10.37
C ALA A 252 -17.47 -6.68 -9.18
N MET A 253 -18.69 -7.11 -9.44
CA MET A 253 -19.70 -7.31 -8.43
C MET A 253 -20.44 -8.64 -8.62
N ILE A 254 -20.56 -9.39 -7.54
CA ILE A 254 -21.43 -10.57 -7.46
C ILE A 254 -22.69 -10.15 -6.72
N LEU A 255 -23.85 -10.41 -7.31
CA LEU A 255 -25.15 -10.18 -6.68
C LEU A 255 -25.74 -11.50 -6.18
N ALA A 256 -26.46 -11.48 -5.06
CA ALA A 256 -27.21 -12.65 -4.61
C ALA A 256 -28.41 -12.92 -5.54
N ASP A 257 -29.07 -11.85 -6.00
CA ASP A 257 -30.13 -11.87 -7.00
C ASP A 257 -30.01 -10.63 -7.90
N ASP A 258 -30.42 -10.76 -9.16
CA ASP A 258 -30.57 -9.66 -10.11
C ASP A 258 -31.76 -9.84 -11.07
N GLN A 259 -32.70 -10.72 -10.74
CA GLN A 259 -33.88 -11.04 -11.56
C GLN A 259 -34.91 -9.91 -11.54
N ASP A 260 -35.03 -9.18 -10.43
CA ASP A 260 -35.89 -8.00 -10.34
C ASP A 260 -35.25 -6.80 -11.08
N ARG A 261 -36.08 -6.06 -11.82
CA ARG A 261 -35.68 -4.81 -12.45
C ARG A 261 -35.22 -3.79 -11.43
N ASP A 262 -35.89 -3.69 -10.28
CA ASP A 262 -35.56 -2.71 -9.27
C ASP A 262 -34.16 -2.95 -8.67
N ILE A 263 -33.78 -4.22 -8.50
CA ILE A 263 -32.42 -4.61 -8.10
C ILE A 263 -31.40 -4.19 -9.16
N ARG A 264 -31.66 -4.50 -10.44
CA ARG A 264 -30.76 -4.12 -11.56
C ARG A 264 -30.57 -2.61 -11.67
N ASP A 265 -31.66 -1.85 -11.55
CA ASP A 265 -31.69 -0.40 -11.64
C ASP A 265 -30.99 0.24 -10.41
N PHE A 266 -31.18 -0.32 -9.20
CA PHE A 266 -30.43 0.09 -8.01
C PHE A 266 -28.92 -0.07 -8.20
N PHE A 267 -28.47 -1.28 -8.52
CA PHE A 267 -27.03 -1.54 -8.67
C PHE A 267 -26.45 -0.86 -9.92
N GLY A 268 -27.28 -0.48 -10.90
CA GLY A 268 -26.85 0.30 -12.06
C GLY A 268 -26.51 1.73 -11.67
N ARG A 269 -27.35 2.35 -10.84
CA ARG A 269 -27.06 3.65 -10.22
C ARG A 269 -25.85 3.58 -9.30
N PHE A 270 -25.76 2.56 -8.45
CA PHE A 270 -24.59 2.32 -7.61
C PHE A 270 -23.30 2.27 -8.45
N ALA A 271 -23.29 1.45 -9.50
CA ALA A 271 -22.11 1.27 -10.34
C ALA A 271 -21.69 2.57 -11.05
N GLY A 272 -22.66 3.36 -11.53
CA GLY A 272 -22.40 4.68 -12.11
C GLY A 272 -21.76 5.64 -11.12
N GLN A 273 -22.33 5.76 -9.91
CA GLN A 273 -21.77 6.61 -8.85
C GLN A 273 -20.40 6.12 -8.38
N PHE A 274 -20.20 4.80 -8.28
CA PHE A 274 -18.95 4.19 -7.85
C PHE A 274 -17.81 4.50 -8.82
N VAL A 275 -18.00 4.26 -10.11
CA VAL A 275 -16.98 4.55 -11.14
C VAL A 275 -16.69 6.06 -11.20
N GLN A 276 -17.72 6.92 -11.09
CA GLN A 276 -17.50 8.37 -11.06
C GLN A 276 -16.70 8.81 -9.82
N ALA A 277 -17.01 8.28 -8.63
CA ALA A 277 -16.25 8.57 -7.43
C ALA A 277 -14.78 8.16 -7.56
N LEU A 278 -14.50 6.98 -8.14
CA LEU A 278 -13.14 6.54 -8.39
C LEU A 278 -12.41 7.42 -9.42
N LEU A 279 -13.09 7.90 -10.46
CA LEU A 279 -12.53 8.88 -11.40
C LEU A 279 -12.15 10.19 -10.68
N ASP A 280 -13.02 10.69 -9.81
CA ASP A 280 -12.80 11.92 -9.04
C ASP A 280 -11.63 11.78 -8.04
N LEU A 281 -11.41 10.57 -7.51
CA LEU A 281 -10.26 10.24 -6.66
C LEU A 281 -8.95 10.12 -7.45
N GLY A 282 -9.02 9.94 -8.77
CA GLY A 282 -7.85 9.85 -9.65
C GLY A 282 -7.54 8.44 -10.16
N PHE A 283 -8.45 7.47 -10.00
CA PHE A 283 -8.33 6.17 -10.67
C PHE A 283 -8.83 6.28 -12.12
N PRO A 284 -7.99 6.18 -13.15
CA PRO A 284 -8.45 6.15 -14.53
C PRO A 284 -9.36 4.94 -14.84
N PRO A 285 -10.27 5.06 -15.82
CA PRO A 285 -11.13 3.95 -16.20
C PRO A 285 -10.31 2.83 -16.84
N CYS A 286 -10.73 1.57 -16.65
CA CYS A 286 -10.08 0.44 -17.31
C CYS A 286 -10.31 0.49 -18.83
N PRO A 287 -9.25 0.46 -19.65
CA PRO A 287 -9.38 0.49 -21.11
C PRO A 287 -10.09 -0.74 -21.68
N HIS A 288 -10.14 -1.84 -20.92
CA HIS A 288 -10.84 -3.08 -21.28
C HIS A 288 -12.27 -3.17 -20.71
N GLN A 289 -12.77 -2.10 -20.07
CA GLN A 289 -14.12 -2.05 -19.48
C GLN A 289 -14.40 -3.14 -18.43
N VAL A 290 -13.37 -3.53 -17.68
CA VAL A 290 -13.47 -4.45 -16.53
C VAL A 290 -13.89 -3.65 -15.29
N MET A 291 -15.13 -3.19 -15.30
CA MET A 291 -15.68 -2.29 -14.28
C MET A 291 -17.14 -2.64 -13.99
N VAL A 292 -17.61 -2.42 -12.76
CA VAL A 292 -19.01 -2.66 -12.36
C VAL A 292 -20.05 -1.87 -13.16
N SER A 293 -19.64 -0.78 -13.82
CA SER A 293 -20.48 -0.03 -14.76
C SER A 293 -20.82 -0.82 -16.02
N ASN A 294 -19.99 -1.80 -16.38
CA ASN A 294 -20.28 -2.80 -17.39
C ASN A 294 -21.13 -3.93 -16.76
N PRO A 295 -22.36 -4.20 -17.25
CA PRO A 295 -23.20 -5.28 -16.74
C PRO A 295 -22.55 -6.67 -16.78
N ASP A 296 -21.60 -6.89 -17.69
CA ASP A 296 -20.84 -8.16 -17.79
C ASP A 296 -19.86 -8.36 -16.63
N TRP A 297 -19.69 -7.36 -15.76
CA TRP A 297 -18.91 -7.41 -14.53
C TRP A 297 -19.75 -7.12 -13.29
N ARG A 298 -21.09 -7.12 -13.44
CA ARG A 298 -22.06 -6.89 -12.36
C ARG A 298 -23.29 -7.76 -12.58
N MET A 299 -23.26 -8.96 -12.01
CA MET A 299 -24.31 -9.95 -12.21
C MET A 299 -24.48 -10.88 -11.01
N ALA A 300 -25.59 -11.61 -10.98
CA ALA A 300 -25.87 -12.65 -10.02
C ALA A 300 -24.88 -13.82 -10.09
N LEU A 301 -24.73 -14.53 -8.98
CA LEU A 301 -23.77 -15.63 -8.84
C LEU A 301 -23.99 -16.77 -9.86
N ASP A 302 -25.24 -17.10 -10.19
CA ASP A 302 -25.58 -18.10 -11.20
C ASP A 302 -25.07 -17.69 -12.59
N ARG A 303 -25.29 -16.44 -12.99
CA ARG A 303 -24.79 -15.89 -14.25
C ARG A 303 -23.27 -15.87 -14.29
N TRP A 304 -22.62 -15.54 -13.17
CA TRP A 304 -21.17 -15.66 -13.06
C TRP A 304 -20.68 -17.11 -13.27
N MET A 305 -21.37 -18.10 -12.72
CA MET A 305 -21.05 -19.52 -12.96
C MET A 305 -21.22 -19.91 -14.43
N ASP A 306 -22.28 -19.43 -15.10
CA ASP A 306 -22.49 -19.63 -16.55
C ASP A 306 -21.41 -18.96 -17.40
N THR A 307 -20.96 -17.76 -17.01
CA THR A 307 -19.84 -17.06 -17.65
C THR A 307 -18.55 -17.87 -17.53
N VAL A 308 -18.28 -18.45 -16.35
CA VAL A 308 -17.14 -19.35 -16.14
C VAL A 308 -17.24 -20.58 -17.04
N ASP A 309 -18.41 -21.23 -17.09
CA ASP A 309 -18.60 -22.42 -17.93
C ASP A 309 -18.40 -22.13 -19.41
N THR A 310 -18.93 -21.01 -19.89
CA THR A 310 -18.76 -20.55 -21.28
C THR A 310 -17.31 -20.26 -21.59
N ALA A 311 -16.62 -19.50 -20.74
CA ALA A 311 -15.24 -19.12 -20.95
C ALA A 311 -14.28 -20.33 -20.91
N VAL A 312 -14.52 -21.27 -20.01
CA VAL A 312 -13.77 -22.53 -19.91
C VAL A 312 -14.03 -23.43 -21.13
N GLY A 313 -15.25 -23.44 -21.67
CA GLY A 313 -15.63 -24.25 -22.84
C GLY A 313 -15.09 -23.72 -24.17
N ARG A 314 -15.11 -22.40 -24.39
CA ARG A 314 -14.67 -21.77 -25.65
C ARG A 314 -13.17 -21.44 -25.67
N ALA A 315 -12.65 -20.91 -24.56
CA ALA A 315 -11.24 -20.56 -24.36
C ALA A 315 -10.64 -19.64 -25.47
N ASP A 316 -11.41 -18.66 -25.96
CA ASP A 316 -10.88 -17.63 -26.86
C ASP A 316 -10.08 -16.55 -26.11
N LEU A 317 -9.48 -15.59 -26.83
CA LEU A 317 -8.63 -14.56 -26.20
C LEU A 317 -9.36 -13.72 -25.14
N ASN A 318 -10.65 -13.42 -25.34
CA ASN A 318 -11.42 -12.66 -24.36
C ASN A 318 -11.77 -13.52 -23.16
N ASP A 319 -12.09 -14.80 -23.38
CA ASP A 319 -12.35 -15.76 -22.30
C ASP A 319 -11.12 -15.95 -21.40
N ILE A 320 -9.93 -16.06 -22.00
CA ILE A 320 -8.67 -16.17 -21.23
C ILE A 320 -8.42 -14.92 -20.40
N LEU A 321 -8.74 -13.73 -20.93
CA LEU A 321 -8.65 -12.50 -20.16
C LEU A 321 -9.63 -12.53 -18.98
N THR A 322 -10.91 -12.86 -19.21
CA THR A 322 -11.93 -12.95 -18.16
C THR A 322 -11.52 -13.93 -17.06
N ILE A 323 -11.13 -15.15 -17.43
CA ILE A 323 -10.66 -16.16 -16.47
C ILE A 323 -9.42 -15.68 -15.72
N SER A 324 -8.46 -15.05 -16.42
CA SER A 324 -7.25 -14.51 -15.77
C SER A 324 -7.56 -13.41 -14.76
N MET A 325 -8.53 -12.54 -15.06
CA MET A 325 -8.98 -11.50 -14.14
C MET A 325 -9.69 -12.12 -12.92
N LEU A 326 -10.55 -13.12 -13.15
CA LEU A 326 -11.24 -13.84 -12.07
C LEU A 326 -10.29 -14.68 -11.20
N VAL A 327 -9.22 -15.26 -11.74
CA VAL A 327 -8.22 -15.96 -10.91
C VAL A 327 -7.48 -15.01 -9.97
N ASP A 328 -7.41 -13.72 -10.32
CA ASP A 328 -6.84 -12.67 -9.46
C ASP A 328 -7.87 -12.03 -8.52
N MET A 329 -9.13 -12.48 -8.53
CA MET A 329 -10.18 -11.77 -7.81
C MET A 329 -9.97 -11.77 -6.30
N ARG A 330 -10.32 -10.66 -5.69
CA ARG A 330 -10.24 -10.47 -4.25
C ARG A 330 -11.45 -9.69 -3.75
N LEU A 331 -12.04 -10.18 -2.66
CA LEU A 331 -13.12 -9.50 -1.98
C LEU A 331 -12.60 -8.21 -1.32
N VAL A 332 -13.28 -7.10 -1.59
CA VAL A 332 -13.08 -5.81 -0.90
C VAL A 332 -14.08 -5.69 0.25
N THR A 333 -15.37 -5.76 -0.05
CA THR A 333 -16.46 -5.66 0.93
C THR A 333 -17.70 -6.41 0.45
N GLY A 334 -18.64 -6.67 1.36
CA GLY A 334 -19.88 -7.37 1.10
C GLY A 334 -19.86 -8.85 1.54
N ASP A 335 -20.75 -9.64 0.94
CA ASP A 335 -20.97 -11.04 1.30
C ASP A 335 -19.77 -11.91 0.91
N ARG A 336 -19.23 -12.63 1.89
CA ARG A 336 -18.09 -13.53 1.68
C ARG A 336 -18.50 -14.87 1.07
N ASP A 337 -19.70 -15.38 1.34
CA ASP A 337 -20.17 -16.67 0.81
C ASP A 337 -20.30 -16.62 -0.71
N LEU A 338 -20.89 -15.54 -1.25
CA LEU A 338 -20.99 -15.32 -2.70
C LEU A 338 -19.62 -15.36 -3.39
N PHE A 339 -18.63 -14.68 -2.79
CA PHE A 339 -17.25 -14.67 -3.29
C PHE A 339 -16.60 -16.05 -3.24
N ASP A 340 -16.65 -16.71 -2.08
CA ASP A 340 -16.02 -18.02 -1.88
C ASP A 340 -16.61 -19.06 -2.84
N ARG A 341 -17.93 -19.04 -3.05
CA ARG A 341 -18.61 -19.93 -4.00
C ARG A 341 -18.17 -19.70 -5.45
N LEU A 342 -18.04 -18.46 -5.91
CA LEU A 342 -17.54 -18.17 -7.26
C LEU A 342 -16.08 -18.61 -7.41
N ARG A 343 -15.22 -18.30 -6.43
CA ARG A 343 -13.81 -18.71 -6.41
C ARG A 343 -13.66 -20.21 -6.50
N ASP A 344 -14.34 -20.93 -5.63
CA ASP A 344 -14.18 -22.38 -5.56
C ASP A 344 -14.74 -23.04 -6.83
N TYR A 345 -15.82 -22.50 -7.41
CA TYR A 345 -16.34 -22.93 -8.71
C TYR A 345 -15.33 -22.71 -9.84
N LEU A 346 -14.77 -21.50 -9.95
CA LEU A 346 -13.77 -21.14 -10.95
C LEU A 346 -12.57 -22.10 -10.92
N PHE A 347 -11.94 -22.25 -9.75
CA PHE A 347 -10.75 -23.07 -9.61
C PHE A 347 -11.02 -24.55 -9.89
N LYS A 348 -12.20 -25.06 -9.52
CA LYS A 348 -12.63 -26.41 -9.90
C LYS A 348 -12.70 -26.56 -11.42
N LYS A 349 -13.29 -25.60 -12.13
CA LYS A 349 -13.44 -25.64 -13.60
C LYS A 349 -12.11 -25.53 -14.33
N ILE A 350 -11.18 -24.71 -13.83
CA ILE A 350 -9.84 -24.57 -14.44
C ILE A 350 -9.04 -25.86 -14.27
N LYS A 351 -9.03 -26.44 -13.07
CA LYS A 351 -8.28 -27.67 -12.77
C LYS A 351 -8.64 -28.82 -13.69
N ASP A 352 -9.91 -28.94 -14.04
CA ASP A 352 -10.43 -30.03 -14.89
C ASP A 352 -10.24 -29.74 -16.39
N ASN A 353 -9.61 -28.62 -16.78
CA ASN A 353 -9.45 -28.22 -18.17
C ASN A 353 -7.97 -27.93 -18.57
N PRO A 354 -7.22 -28.97 -18.97
CA PRO A 354 -5.83 -28.82 -19.44
C PRO A 354 -5.69 -27.94 -20.69
N PHE A 355 -6.73 -27.85 -21.52
CA PHE A 355 -6.71 -27.03 -22.73
C PHE A 355 -6.70 -25.54 -22.35
N LEU A 356 -7.59 -25.12 -21.45
CA LEU A 356 -7.64 -23.76 -20.91
C LEU A 356 -6.29 -23.33 -20.32
N LEU A 357 -5.69 -24.18 -19.48
CA LEU A 357 -4.36 -23.93 -18.89
C LEU A 357 -3.28 -23.71 -19.96
N LYS A 358 -3.35 -24.43 -21.09
CA LYS A 358 -2.45 -24.26 -22.22
C LYS A 358 -2.57 -22.85 -22.84
N TYR A 359 -3.78 -22.34 -23.00
CA TYR A 359 -4.00 -20.98 -23.54
C TYR A 359 -3.63 -19.88 -22.54
N MET A 360 -3.90 -20.09 -21.24
CA MET A 360 -3.42 -19.19 -20.18
C MET A 360 -1.90 -19.12 -20.16
N ALA A 361 -1.22 -20.28 -20.23
CA ALA A 361 0.24 -20.35 -20.26
C ALA A 361 0.83 -19.65 -21.51
N ARG A 362 0.13 -19.72 -22.65
CA ARG A 362 0.53 -19.03 -23.88
C ARG A 362 0.58 -17.51 -23.71
N GLU A 363 -0.31 -16.92 -22.90
CA GLU A 363 -0.26 -15.46 -22.65
C GLU A 363 1.04 -15.05 -21.95
N ALA A 364 1.62 -15.88 -21.09
CA ALA A 364 2.92 -15.58 -20.48
C ALA A 364 4.06 -15.45 -21.50
N LEU A 365 3.91 -16.03 -22.71
CA LEU A 365 4.86 -15.98 -23.82
C LEU A 365 4.55 -14.88 -24.84
N ARG A 366 3.46 -14.12 -24.64
CA ARG A 366 3.00 -13.08 -25.58
C ARG A 366 4.05 -12.02 -25.87
N PHE A 367 4.88 -11.68 -24.88
CA PHE A 367 5.96 -10.73 -25.01
C PHE A 367 7.30 -11.41 -24.72
N SER A 368 8.25 -11.25 -25.62
CA SER A 368 9.62 -11.68 -25.39
C SER A 368 10.34 -10.71 -24.44
N PRO A 369 11.14 -11.22 -23.49
CA PRO A 369 12.03 -10.39 -22.70
C PRO A 369 12.94 -9.56 -23.60
N PRO A 370 13.21 -8.28 -23.28
CA PRO A 370 13.96 -7.36 -24.13
C PRO A 370 15.47 -7.63 -24.02
N LEU A 371 15.88 -8.84 -24.41
CA LEU A 371 17.25 -9.27 -24.57
C LEU A 371 17.53 -9.55 -26.05
N GLY A 372 18.46 -8.78 -26.62
CA GLY A 372 18.92 -8.95 -27.98
C GLY A 372 20.09 -9.92 -28.08
N PHE A 373 20.56 -10.10 -29.31
CA PHE A 373 21.81 -10.83 -29.58
C PHE A 373 22.97 -10.21 -28.79
N PHE A 374 23.85 -11.04 -28.23
CA PHE A 374 24.93 -10.68 -27.30
C PHE A 374 24.48 -10.09 -25.95
N ASN A 375 23.28 -10.44 -25.47
CA ASN A 375 22.79 -10.08 -24.12
C ASN A 375 22.65 -8.56 -23.88
N ASN A 376 22.39 -7.80 -24.95
CA ASN A 376 22.11 -6.37 -24.88
C ASN A 376 20.62 -6.11 -24.62
N ILE A 377 20.29 -5.10 -23.83
CA ILE A 377 18.88 -4.75 -23.57
C ILE A 377 18.26 -4.12 -24.81
N VAL A 378 17.12 -4.63 -25.25
CA VAL A 378 16.36 -4.10 -26.38
C VAL A 378 15.59 -2.86 -25.96
N VAL A 379 15.80 -1.77 -26.68
CA VAL A 379 15.14 -0.48 -26.50
C VAL A 379 14.53 0.00 -27.82
N GLU A 380 13.54 0.89 -27.76
CA GLU A 380 12.99 1.53 -28.94
C GLU A 380 14.09 2.32 -29.69
N LYS A 381 14.21 2.13 -31.01
CA LYS A 381 15.32 2.68 -31.81
C LYS A 381 15.06 4.09 -32.35
N SER A 382 13.79 4.50 -32.42
CA SER A 382 13.35 5.76 -33.03
C SER A 382 12.06 6.26 -32.37
N GLY A 383 11.69 7.51 -32.68
CA GLY A 383 10.47 8.14 -32.15
C GLY A 383 10.63 8.72 -30.73
N PRO A 384 9.52 9.22 -30.14
CA PRO A 384 9.52 9.90 -28.84
C PRO A 384 10.00 9.03 -27.66
N ARG A 385 9.97 7.71 -27.82
CA ARG A 385 10.36 6.73 -26.78
C ARG A 385 11.73 6.11 -27.03
N LYS A 386 12.53 6.69 -27.93
CA LYS A 386 13.87 6.20 -28.26
C LYS A 386 14.72 5.99 -27.00
N GLY A 387 15.35 4.82 -26.90
CA GLY A 387 16.20 4.45 -25.76
C GLY A 387 15.44 3.94 -24.54
N LEU A 388 14.11 3.82 -24.61
CA LEU A 388 13.27 3.28 -23.56
C LEU A 388 12.89 1.82 -23.82
N THR A 389 12.55 1.09 -22.76
CA THR A 389 12.00 -0.27 -22.82
C THR A 389 10.84 -0.43 -21.85
N ASP A 390 9.82 -1.20 -22.23
CA ASP A 390 8.63 -1.47 -21.40
C ASP A 390 8.91 -2.65 -20.47
N ILE A 391 9.21 -2.34 -19.21
CA ILE A 391 9.58 -3.34 -18.21
C ILE A 391 8.38 -4.19 -17.77
N LYS A 392 7.16 -3.66 -17.90
CA LYS A 392 5.94 -4.40 -17.58
C LYS A 392 5.74 -5.50 -18.62
N LYS A 393 5.79 -5.18 -19.91
CA LYS A 393 5.58 -6.16 -20.98
C LYS A 393 6.64 -7.26 -20.99
N GLY A 394 7.91 -6.89 -20.89
CA GLY A 394 9.01 -7.83 -21.06
C GLY A 394 9.49 -8.55 -19.79
N GLY A 395 9.14 -8.05 -18.60
CA GLY A 395 9.60 -8.59 -17.32
C GLY A 395 8.46 -9.01 -16.40
N VAL A 396 7.67 -8.03 -15.93
CA VAL A 396 6.60 -8.30 -14.94
C VAL A 396 5.50 -9.20 -15.50
N PHE A 397 5.02 -8.91 -16.71
CA PHE A 397 3.86 -9.58 -17.31
C PHE A 397 4.09 -11.10 -17.48
N PRO A 398 5.19 -11.59 -18.07
CA PRO A 398 5.46 -13.03 -18.17
C PRO A 398 5.48 -13.73 -16.80
N ILE A 399 6.10 -13.13 -15.78
CA ILE A 399 6.16 -13.70 -14.43
C ILE A 399 4.75 -13.80 -13.84
N THR A 400 3.98 -12.71 -13.86
CA THR A 400 2.61 -12.69 -13.30
C THR A 400 1.68 -13.69 -13.99
N GLN A 401 1.71 -13.76 -15.33
CA GLN A 401 0.86 -14.66 -16.12
C GLN A 401 1.23 -16.13 -15.92
N GLY A 402 2.54 -16.44 -15.91
CA GLY A 402 3.03 -17.79 -15.70
C GLY A 402 2.73 -18.29 -14.28
N ALA A 403 3.01 -17.47 -13.27
CA ALA A 403 2.72 -17.79 -11.88
C ALA A 403 1.22 -17.96 -11.65
N ARG A 404 0.38 -17.09 -12.22
CA ARG A 404 -1.10 -17.24 -12.20
C ARG A 404 -1.54 -18.57 -12.78
N THR A 405 -1.01 -18.94 -13.95
CA THR A 405 -1.42 -20.16 -14.65
C THR A 405 -1.06 -21.40 -13.84
N LEU A 406 0.16 -21.47 -13.31
CA LEU A 406 0.59 -22.56 -12.43
C LEU A 406 -0.20 -22.58 -11.13
N ALA A 407 -0.47 -21.41 -10.53
CA ALA A 407 -1.30 -21.32 -9.34
C ALA A 407 -2.70 -21.89 -9.58
N ALA A 408 -3.32 -21.54 -10.72
CA ALA A 408 -4.64 -22.06 -11.10
C ALA A 408 -4.64 -23.58 -11.33
N GLU A 409 -3.62 -24.13 -11.99
CA GLU A 409 -3.45 -25.59 -12.17
C GLU A 409 -3.35 -26.33 -10.83
N HIS A 410 -2.63 -25.73 -9.87
CA HIS A 410 -2.34 -26.32 -8.57
C HIS A 410 -3.33 -25.92 -7.46
N VAL A 411 -4.38 -25.16 -7.78
CA VAL A 411 -5.40 -24.67 -6.82
C VAL A 411 -4.79 -23.85 -5.68
N VAL A 412 -3.79 -23.03 -6.01
CA VAL A 412 -3.20 -22.01 -5.13
C VAL A 412 -4.10 -20.78 -5.18
N LEU A 413 -4.75 -20.48 -4.05
CA LEU A 413 -5.79 -19.44 -3.95
C LEU A 413 -5.22 -18.05 -3.68
N GLU A 414 -3.94 -17.97 -3.33
CA GLU A 414 -3.18 -16.74 -3.20
C GLU A 414 -3.21 -15.95 -4.51
N THR A 415 -3.43 -14.64 -4.44
CA THR A 415 -3.55 -13.79 -5.63
C THR A 415 -2.23 -13.12 -6.00
N SER A 416 -1.40 -12.72 -5.02
CA SER A 416 -0.15 -12.03 -5.31
C SER A 416 0.86 -12.96 -6.00
N THR A 417 1.66 -12.42 -6.91
CA THR A 417 2.69 -13.19 -7.62
C THR A 417 3.74 -13.72 -6.65
N GLU A 418 4.09 -12.94 -5.62
CA GLU A 418 5.02 -13.35 -4.57
C GLU A 418 4.50 -14.58 -3.83
N ASP A 419 3.30 -14.49 -3.26
CA ASP A 419 2.72 -15.58 -2.47
C ASP A 419 2.48 -16.82 -3.36
N ARG A 420 2.06 -16.64 -4.62
CA ARG A 420 1.94 -17.75 -5.59
C ARG A 420 3.26 -18.44 -5.85
N VAL A 421 4.34 -17.70 -6.10
CA VAL A 421 5.66 -18.28 -6.36
C VAL A 421 6.18 -19.03 -5.14
N LEU A 422 6.04 -18.44 -3.95
CA LEU A 422 6.41 -19.09 -2.69
C LEU A 422 5.62 -20.39 -2.48
N ARG A 423 4.29 -20.35 -2.63
CA ARG A 423 3.43 -21.52 -2.45
C ARG A 423 3.72 -22.62 -3.46
N LEU A 424 3.94 -22.26 -4.73
CA LEU A 424 4.31 -23.21 -5.77
C LEU A 424 5.70 -23.83 -5.52
N ALA A 425 6.65 -23.08 -4.94
CA ALA A 425 7.94 -23.61 -4.54
C ALA A 425 7.82 -24.61 -3.38
N GLU A 426 7.02 -24.30 -2.35
CA GLU A 426 6.71 -25.24 -1.25
C GLU A 426 6.08 -26.55 -1.76
N MET A 427 5.29 -26.47 -2.83
CA MET A 427 4.67 -27.63 -3.49
C MET A 427 5.61 -28.37 -4.44
N GLY A 428 6.86 -27.91 -4.62
CA GLY A 428 7.85 -28.51 -5.52
C GLY A 428 7.58 -28.27 -7.02
N VAL A 429 6.71 -27.32 -7.37
CA VAL A 429 6.44 -26.94 -8.77
C VAL A 429 7.62 -26.16 -9.37
N PHE A 430 8.28 -25.36 -8.54
CA PHE A 430 9.53 -24.68 -8.87
C PHE A 430 10.72 -25.34 -8.18
N SER A 431 11.90 -25.30 -8.81
CA SER A 431 13.14 -25.44 -8.06
C SER A 431 13.35 -24.22 -7.16
N GLU A 432 14.04 -24.40 -6.04
CA GLU A 432 14.39 -23.30 -5.13
C GLU A 432 15.12 -22.16 -5.87
N SER A 433 16.02 -22.51 -6.80
CA SER A 433 16.78 -21.54 -7.60
C SER A 433 15.88 -20.70 -8.51
N LEU A 434 14.92 -21.33 -9.20
CA LEU A 434 14.01 -20.63 -10.11
C LEU A 434 13.02 -19.77 -9.32
N ALA A 435 12.50 -20.27 -8.20
CA ALA A 435 11.63 -19.50 -7.32
C ALA A 435 12.33 -18.24 -6.78
N SER A 436 13.54 -18.38 -6.22
CA SER A 436 14.34 -17.23 -5.76
C SER A 436 14.61 -16.26 -6.90
N GLY A 437 15.02 -16.77 -8.07
CA GLY A 437 15.28 -15.94 -9.25
C GLY A 437 14.03 -15.17 -9.71
N LEU A 438 12.85 -15.79 -9.70
CA LEU A 438 11.59 -15.14 -10.09
C LEU A 438 11.19 -14.04 -9.11
N LEU A 439 11.33 -14.29 -7.81
CA LEU A 439 11.04 -13.29 -6.77
C LEU A 439 12.00 -12.11 -6.86
N GLU A 440 13.30 -12.37 -7.01
CA GLU A 440 14.32 -11.33 -7.18
C GLU A 440 14.11 -10.51 -8.46
N ALA A 441 13.80 -11.17 -9.59
CA ALA A 441 13.52 -10.51 -10.84
C ALA A 441 12.26 -9.65 -10.76
N CYS A 442 11.17 -10.19 -10.20
CA CYS A 442 9.93 -9.46 -10.01
C CYS A 442 10.14 -8.23 -9.11
N ALA A 443 10.80 -8.39 -7.96
CA ALA A 443 11.13 -7.27 -7.08
C ALA A 443 11.97 -6.22 -7.82
N PHE A 444 13.01 -6.63 -8.55
CA PHE A 444 13.87 -5.68 -9.25
C PHE A 444 13.11 -4.91 -10.35
N PHE A 445 12.26 -5.58 -11.13
CA PHE A 445 11.44 -4.92 -12.14
C PHE A 445 10.46 -3.91 -11.52
N GLN A 446 9.81 -4.27 -10.41
CA GLN A 446 8.87 -3.37 -9.74
C GLN A 446 9.60 -2.17 -9.12
N THR A 447 10.78 -2.37 -8.53
CA THR A 447 11.62 -1.27 -8.02
C THR A 447 11.99 -0.29 -9.13
N LEU A 448 12.45 -0.77 -10.28
CA LEU A 448 12.75 0.10 -11.42
C LEU A 448 11.49 0.83 -11.92
N ARG A 449 10.38 0.11 -12.06
CA ARG A 449 9.10 0.69 -12.48
C ARG A 449 8.66 1.81 -11.53
N LEU A 450 8.68 1.58 -10.22
CA LEU A 450 8.34 2.56 -9.20
C LEU A 450 9.25 3.79 -9.23
N ARG A 451 10.56 3.59 -9.36
CA ARG A 451 11.53 4.69 -9.44
C ARG A 451 11.23 5.60 -10.63
N PHE A 452 11.07 5.03 -11.82
CA PHE A 452 10.81 5.81 -13.04
C PHE A 452 9.42 6.47 -13.03
N GLN A 453 8.39 5.80 -12.47
CA GLN A 453 7.06 6.41 -12.29
C GLN A 453 7.11 7.60 -11.32
N THR A 454 7.84 7.46 -10.22
CA THR A 454 8.03 8.53 -9.23
C THR A 454 8.71 9.75 -9.85
N GLU A 455 9.76 9.55 -10.67
CA GLU A 455 10.45 10.64 -11.34
C GLU A 455 9.52 11.42 -12.29
N ARG A 456 8.66 10.72 -13.03
CA ARG A 456 7.67 11.34 -13.93
C ARG A 456 6.61 12.13 -13.19
N LEU A 457 6.08 11.58 -12.10
CA LEU A 457 5.13 12.28 -11.25
C LEU A 457 5.74 13.58 -10.70
N ARG A 458 7.02 13.54 -10.27
CA ARG A 458 7.75 14.75 -9.84
C ARG A 458 7.97 15.76 -10.98
N ALA A 459 7.99 15.30 -12.23
CA ALA A 459 8.04 16.15 -13.42
C ALA A 459 6.65 16.63 -13.89
N GLY A 460 5.55 16.25 -13.22
CA GLY A 460 4.18 16.58 -13.62
C GLY A 460 3.67 15.74 -14.81
N GLU A 461 4.35 14.65 -15.14
CA GLU A 461 3.98 13.72 -16.22
C GLU A 461 3.16 12.54 -15.69
N SER A 462 2.36 11.93 -16.57
CA SER A 462 1.65 10.70 -16.24
C SER A 462 2.62 9.51 -16.10
N PRO A 463 2.47 8.68 -15.06
CA PRO A 463 3.30 7.50 -14.88
C PRO A 463 3.02 6.44 -15.96
N ASP A 464 4.07 5.75 -16.44
CA ASP A 464 3.95 4.62 -17.37
C ASP A 464 4.87 3.46 -16.97
N ASN A 465 5.09 2.48 -17.85
CA ASN A 465 5.94 1.31 -17.58
C ASN A 465 7.30 1.36 -18.29
N LEU A 466 7.67 2.50 -18.86
CA LEU A 466 8.89 2.66 -19.64
C LEU A 466 10.04 3.08 -18.73
N ILE A 467 11.14 2.34 -18.82
CA ILE A 467 12.41 2.68 -18.17
C ILE A 467 13.46 3.06 -19.21
N ALA A 468 14.50 3.79 -18.80
CA ALA A 468 15.66 4.10 -19.62
C ALA A 468 16.89 3.31 -19.14
N PRO A 469 17.23 2.15 -19.75
CA PRO A 469 18.37 1.34 -19.31
C PRO A 469 19.70 2.09 -19.27
N GLY A 470 19.91 3.07 -20.17
CA GLY A 470 21.11 3.89 -20.20
C GLY A 470 21.29 4.84 -19.01
N ARG A 471 20.24 5.06 -18.19
CA ARG A 471 20.30 5.82 -16.93
C ARG A 471 20.63 4.94 -15.72
N LEU A 472 20.71 3.62 -15.90
CA LEU A 472 21.07 2.67 -14.85
C LEU A 472 22.59 2.56 -14.72
N SER A 473 23.08 2.32 -13.50
CA SER A 473 24.49 1.96 -13.28
C SER A 473 24.85 0.64 -13.98
N SER A 474 26.15 0.41 -14.23
CA SER A 474 26.60 -0.85 -14.87
C SER A 474 26.15 -2.09 -14.09
N LEU A 475 26.13 -2.03 -12.75
CA LEU A 475 25.67 -3.12 -11.90
C LEU A 475 24.16 -3.36 -12.05
N GLU A 476 23.36 -2.30 -12.09
CA GLU A 476 21.91 -2.41 -12.33
C GLU A 476 21.60 -2.92 -13.74
N GLN A 477 22.39 -2.54 -14.76
CA GLN A 477 22.22 -3.06 -16.12
C GLN A 477 22.53 -4.55 -16.21
N GLU A 478 23.60 -5.03 -15.57
CA GLU A 478 23.88 -6.47 -15.50
C GLU A 478 22.79 -7.22 -14.73
N LYS A 479 22.37 -6.70 -13.57
CA LYS A 479 21.25 -7.27 -12.82
C LYS A 479 19.97 -7.31 -13.65
N LEU A 480 19.67 -6.27 -14.43
CA LEU A 480 18.51 -6.22 -15.32
C LEU A 480 18.56 -7.32 -16.39
N LYS A 481 19.74 -7.54 -16.98
CA LYS A 481 19.94 -8.63 -17.96
C LYS A 481 19.73 -9.99 -17.32
N ASP A 482 20.26 -10.22 -16.12
CA ASP A 482 20.10 -11.49 -15.40
C ASP A 482 18.64 -11.74 -15.04
N CYS A 483 17.91 -10.71 -14.60
CA CYS A 483 16.47 -10.81 -14.35
C CYS A 483 15.71 -11.22 -15.63
N PHE A 484 16.06 -10.67 -16.80
CA PHE A 484 15.44 -11.09 -18.06
C PHE A 484 15.82 -12.53 -18.46
N LYS A 485 17.01 -13.02 -18.14
CA LYS A 485 17.38 -14.43 -18.37
C LYS A 485 16.50 -15.38 -17.56
N ILE A 486 16.19 -15.03 -16.30
CA ILE A 486 15.23 -15.78 -15.49
C ILE A 486 13.86 -15.82 -16.16
N VAL A 487 13.40 -14.70 -16.74
CA VAL A 487 12.13 -14.68 -17.47
C VAL A 487 12.16 -15.59 -18.70
N VAL A 488 13.29 -15.63 -19.44
CA VAL A 488 13.48 -16.55 -20.57
C VAL A 488 13.44 -18.01 -20.12
N GLU A 489 14.15 -18.35 -19.04
CA GLU A 489 14.11 -19.69 -18.44
C GLU A 489 12.68 -20.08 -18.06
N PHE A 490 11.94 -19.17 -17.41
CA PHE A 490 10.58 -19.42 -17.00
C PHE A 490 9.62 -19.60 -18.18
N GLN A 491 9.72 -18.77 -19.22
CA GLN A 491 8.96 -18.96 -20.46
C GLN A 491 9.30 -20.29 -21.14
N GLY A 492 10.57 -20.72 -21.09
CA GLY A 492 11.01 -22.03 -21.56
C GLY A 492 10.36 -23.19 -20.79
N LEU A 493 10.30 -23.09 -19.46
CA LEU A 493 9.61 -24.06 -18.61
C LEU A 493 8.13 -24.17 -18.99
N LEU A 494 7.42 -23.05 -19.11
CA LEU A 494 6.01 -23.02 -19.51
C LEU A 494 5.79 -23.61 -20.90
N SER A 495 6.64 -23.23 -21.87
CA SER A 495 6.61 -23.76 -23.24
C SER A 495 6.70 -25.29 -23.28
N ASN A 496 7.63 -25.84 -22.51
CA ASN A 496 7.88 -27.28 -22.42
C ASN A 496 6.74 -28.01 -21.70
N LYS A 497 6.34 -27.52 -20.51
CA LYS A 497 5.28 -28.12 -19.68
C LYS A 497 3.96 -28.21 -20.44
N TYR A 498 3.55 -27.12 -21.08
CA TYR A 498 2.26 -27.04 -21.78
C TYR A 498 2.36 -27.38 -23.27
N LYS A 499 3.53 -27.76 -23.79
CA LYS A 499 3.75 -28.07 -25.22
C LYS A 499 3.23 -26.96 -26.14
N LEU A 500 3.63 -25.72 -25.86
CA LEU A 500 3.11 -24.53 -26.55
C LEU A 500 3.55 -24.46 -28.01
N HIS A 501 4.65 -25.12 -28.38
CA HIS A 501 5.10 -25.31 -29.77
C HIS A 501 4.09 -26.07 -30.66
N LEU A 502 3.04 -26.68 -30.08
CA LEU A 502 1.96 -27.33 -30.83
C LEU A 502 0.77 -26.39 -31.09
N LEU A 503 0.81 -25.15 -30.62
CA LEU A 503 -0.21 -24.12 -30.88
C LEU A 503 0.22 -23.10 -31.94
N THR A 504 1.45 -23.21 -32.43
CA THR A 504 2.05 -22.34 -33.46
C THR A 504 1.74 -22.81 -34.86
#